data_AF-A0A841RGF7-F1
#
_entry.id   AF-A0A841RGF7-F1
#
_cell.length_a   1.000
_cell.length_b   1.000
_cell.length_c   1.000
_cell.angle_alpha   90.00
_cell.angle_beta   90.00
_cell.angle_gamma   90.00
#
_symmetry.space_group_name_H-M   'P 1'
#
loop_
_entity.id
_entity.type
_entity.pdbx_description
1 polymer ?
#
loop_
_entity_poly.entity_id
_entity_poly.type
_entity_poly.pdbx_seq_one_letter_code
_entity_poly.pdbx_strand_id
1 'polypeptide(L)'
;MINNKQVLKLLEDKKLIRSKELTSIGMDRKAILRMVDSGELRKIAYGLYCSPDYIPGPYHSLIEAQKLVDKGVICLTSALSYYEIGVQNPSLVWMAIPRNSWITERQDIPVRIVKFSGNAYEEGIVDRDMDGVSVKIYSIAKTLADCFKYRNKIGMETVIEALQLVVQNNMATIDEILYYADICRVRNVMKPYLESIL
;
A
#
# COMPACT_ATOMS: atom_id res chain seq x y z
N MET A 1 19.87 24.47 -17.13
CA MET A 1 20.25 23.19 -16.50
C MET A 1 19.82 23.25 -15.04
N ILE A 2 19.02 22.30 -14.58
CA ILE A 2 18.69 22.16 -13.15
C ILE A 2 19.98 21.88 -12.39
N ASN A 3 20.18 22.56 -11.27
CA ASN A 3 21.39 22.42 -10.44
C ASN A 3 21.15 21.35 -9.36
N ASN A 4 22.18 20.55 -9.01
CA ASN A 4 22.13 19.53 -7.94
C ASN A 4 21.53 20.09 -6.64
N LYS A 5 21.79 21.37 -6.33
CA LYS A 5 21.22 22.09 -5.17
C LYS A 5 19.69 22.14 -5.15
N GLN A 6 19.02 22.22 -6.30
CA GLN A 6 17.56 22.22 -6.36
C GLN A 6 16.97 20.85 -6.03
N VAL A 7 17.67 19.77 -6.41
CA VAL A 7 17.25 18.40 -6.10
C VAL A 7 17.45 18.08 -4.62
N LEU A 8 18.56 18.52 -4.03
CA LEU A 8 18.78 18.37 -2.60
C LEU A 8 17.73 19.15 -1.79
N LYS A 9 17.37 20.36 -2.20
CA LYS A 9 16.27 21.12 -1.58
C LYS A 9 14.91 20.42 -1.72
N LEU A 10 14.63 19.83 -2.89
CA LEU A 10 13.45 19.00 -3.09
C LEU A 10 13.43 17.77 -2.16
N LEU A 11 14.60 17.25 -1.80
CA LEU A 11 14.73 16.12 -0.88
C LEU A 11 14.65 16.52 0.61
N GLU A 12 14.96 17.77 0.94
CA GLU A 12 14.68 18.34 2.27
C GLU A 12 13.17 18.38 2.51
N ASP A 13 12.39 18.79 1.50
CA ASP A 13 10.92 18.87 1.58
C ASP A 13 10.24 17.50 1.36
N LYS A 14 10.80 16.65 0.49
CA LYS A 14 10.28 15.32 0.17
C LYS A 14 11.31 14.25 0.50
N LYS A 15 11.03 13.37 1.45
CA LYS A 15 11.98 12.32 1.84
C LYS A 15 12.38 11.39 0.68
N LEU A 16 11.49 11.19 -0.29
CA LEU A 16 11.69 10.32 -1.47
C LEU A 16 11.23 10.99 -2.78
N ILE A 17 11.97 10.75 -3.87
CA ILE A 17 11.66 11.30 -5.19
C ILE A 17 11.76 10.25 -6.31
N ARG A 18 10.82 10.26 -7.26
CA ARG A 18 10.89 9.39 -8.44
C ARG A 18 11.80 9.95 -9.53
N SER A 19 12.35 9.04 -10.34
CA SER A 19 13.03 9.38 -11.61
C SER A 19 12.14 10.24 -12.50
N LYS A 20 10.83 9.98 -12.55
CA LYS A 20 9.87 10.79 -13.32
C LYS A 20 9.73 12.21 -12.76
N GLU A 21 9.79 12.38 -11.44
CA GLU A 21 9.75 13.69 -10.79
C GLU A 21 11.04 14.47 -11.08
N LEU A 22 12.21 13.82 -10.95
CA LEU A 22 13.51 14.40 -11.33
C LEU A 22 13.58 14.79 -12.81
N THR A 23 13.08 13.94 -13.70
CA THR A 23 13.06 14.24 -15.14
C THR A 23 12.05 15.34 -15.47
N SER A 24 10.91 15.42 -14.77
CA SER A 24 9.91 16.48 -14.99
C SER A 24 10.41 17.88 -14.63
N ILE A 25 11.34 17.99 -13.69
CA ILE A 25 12.00 19.27 -13.40
C ILE A 25 13.11 19.57 -14.40
N GLY A 26 13.49 18.65 -15.29
CA GLY A 26 14.51 18.88 -16.32
C GLY A 26 15.88 18.26 -16.02
N MET A 27 15.95 17.30 -15.09
CA MET A 27 17.16 16.51 -14.87
C MET A 27 17.21 15.33 -15.85
N ASP A 28 18.30 15.21 -16.61
CA ASP A 28 18.49 14.06 -17.47
C ASP A 28 18.90 12.80 -16.68
N ARG A 29 18.69 11.61 -17.26
CA ARG A 29 19.02 10.33 -16.59
C ARG A 29 20.52 10.17 -16.29
N LYS A 30 21.41 10.76 -17.09
CA LYS A 30 22.87 10.70 -16.84
C LYS A 30 23.24 11.58 -15.64
N ALA A 31 22.58 12.71 -15.45
CA ALA A 31 22.74 13.57 -14.28
C ALA A 31 22.28 12.86 -13.01
N ILE A 32 21.12 12.18 -13.04
CA ILE A 32 20.67 11.35 -11.91
C ILE A 32 21.72 10.28 -11.58
N LEU A 33 22.23 9.58 -12.60
CA LEU A 33 23.24 8.53 -12.39
C LEU A 33 24.53 9.11 -11.79
N ARG A 34 25.04 10.24 -12.31
CA ARG A 34 26.22 10.91 -11.76
C ARG A 34 26.04 11.31 -10.30
N MET A 35 24.86 11.77 -9.91
CA MET A 35 24.56 12.12 -8.51
C MET A 35 24.50 10.88 -7.61
N VAL A 36 24.09 9.73 -8.15
CA VAL A 36 24.16 8.46 -7.41
C VAL A 36 25.60 8.00 -7.28
N ASP A 37 26.38 8.05 -8.35
CA ASP A 37 27.80 7.65 -8.37
C ASP A 37 28.66 8.55 -7.49
N SER A 38 28.32 9.85 -7.38
CA SER A 38 28.99 10.82 -6.49
C SER A 38 28.54 10.70 -5.03
N GLY A 39 27.52 9.89 -4.73
CA GLY A 39 26.95 9.74 -3.40
C GLY A 39 26.09 10.91 -2.94
N GLU A 40 25.71 11.85 -3.81
CA GLU A 40 24.76 12.93 -3.51
C GLU A 40 23.29 12.44 -3.48
N LEU A 41 23.01 11.31 -4.13
CA LEU A 41 21.74 10.60 -4.10
C LEU A 41 21.96 9.13 -3.79
N ARG A 42 21.00 8.52 -3.10
CA ARG A 42 20.95 7.07 -2.95
C ARG A 42 19.73 6.52 -3.66
N LYS A 43 19.94 5.50 -4.50
CA LYS A 43 18.85 4.72 -5.09
C LYS A 43 18.38 3.68 -4.09
N ILE A 44 17.14 3.77 -3.66
CA ILE A 44 16.53 2.85 -2.68
C ILE A 44 15.73 1.74 -3.34
N ALA A 45 15.17 2.02 -4.51
CA ALA A 45 14.23 1.17 -5.20
C ALA A 45 14.20 1.51 -6.69
N TYR A 46 13.42 0.77 -7.48
CA TYR A 46 13.35 1.00 -8.92
C TYR A 46 12.80 2.39 -9.23
N GLY A 47 13.68 3.26 -9.75
CA GLY A 47 13.33 4.63 -10.11
C GLY A 47 12.98 5.52 -8.91
N LEU A 48 13.35 5.13 -7.69
CA LEU A 48 13.17 5.90 -6.46
C LEU A 48 14.52 6.24 -5.83
N TYR A 49 14.65 7.51 -5.46
CA TYR A 49 15.87 8.09 -4.94
C TYR A 49 15.57 8.87 -3.67
N CYS A 50 16.55 8.94 -2.78
CA CYS A 50 16.48 9.69 -1.54
C CYS A 50 17.82 10.39 -1.26
N SER A 51 17.82 11.24 -0.24
CA SER A 51 19.07 11.75 0.35
C SER A 51 19.94 10.59 0.87
N PRO A 52 21.28 10.69 0.81
CA PRO A 52 22.18 9.68 1.37
C PRO A 52 21.89 9.38 2.85
N ASP A 53 21.50 10.41 3.61
CA ASP A 53 21.23 10.32 5.05
C ASP A 53 19.81 9.88 5.39
N TYR A 54 18.96 9.60 4.38
CA TYR A 54 17.60 9.13 4.63
C TYR A 54 17.63 7.75 5.30
N ILE A 55 16.99 7.62 6.45
CA ILE A 55 16.78 6.34 7.11
C ILE A 55 15.36 5.86 6.77
N PRO A 56 15.21 4.71 6.08
CA PRO A 56 13.89 4.15 5.79
C PRO A 56 13.04 3.96 7.05
N GLY A 57 11.83 4.52 7.04
CA GLY A 57 10.84 4.28 8.09
C GLY A 57 10.17 2.90 8.00
N PRO A 58 9.29 2.54 8.96
CA PRO A 58 8.63 1.24 9.00
C PRO A 58 7.73 0.97 7.77
N TYR A 59 7.23 2.01 7.11
CA TYR A 59 6.33 1.89 5.95
C TYR A 59 7.04 2.00 4.60
N HIS A 60 8.37 1.88 4.58
CA HIS A 60 9.18 2.02 3.37
C HIS A 60 8.69 1.17 2.19
N SER A 61 8.37 -0.11 2.45
CA SER A 61 7.87 -1.04 1.44
C SER A 61 6.52 -0.62 0.86
N LEU A 62 5.61 -0.07 1.68
CA LEU A 62 4.31 0.43 1.22
C LEU A 62 4.47 1.66 0.33
N ILE A 63 5.40 2.56 0.69
CA ILE A 63 5.70 3.76 -0.08
C ILE A 63 6.29 3.39 -1.44
N GLU A 64 7.26 2.46 -1.46
CA GLU A 64 7.83 1.93 -2.68
C GLU A 64 6.73 1.34 -3.59
N ALA A 65 5.89 0.48 -3.02
CA ALA A 65 4.81 -0.19 -3.73
C ALA A 65 3.81 0.83 -4.34
N GLN A 66 3.39 1.84 -3.57
CA GLN A 66 2.52 2.91 -4.07
C GLN A 66 3.13 3.69 -5.24
N LYS A 67 4.42 4.01 -5.16
CA LYS A 67 5.14 4.77 -6.19
C LYS A 67 5.36 3.96 -7.48
N LEU A 68 5.41 2.64 -7.37
CA LEU A 68 5.51 1.70 -8.50
C LEU A 68 4.15 1.46 -9.15
N VAL A 69 3.08 1.41 -8.35
CA VAL A 69 1.73 1.10 -8.80
C VAL A 69 0.81 2.28 -8.47
N ASP A 70 0.87 3.32 -9.30
CA ASP A 70 0.15 4.59 -9.08
C ASP A 70 -1.36 4.44 -8.82
N LYS A 71 -2.01 3.45 -9.45
CA LYS A 71 -3.44 3.16 -9.27
C LYS A 71 -3.74 2.12 -8.20
N GLY A 72 -2.72 1.63 -7.53
CA GLY A 72 -2.89 0.56 -6.57
C GLY A 72 -3.25 1.07 -5.18
N VAL A 73 -3.95 0.21 -4.45
CA VAL A 73 -4.40 0.44 -3.08
C VAL A 73 -3.88 -0.71 -2.22
N ILE A 74 -3.19 -0.41 -1.12
CA ILE A 74 -2.71 -1.41 -0.15
C ILE A 74 -3.92 -2.17 0.42
N CYS A 75 -3.85 -3.49 0.42
CA CYS A 75 -4.99 -4.35 0.76
C CYS A 75 -4.56 -5.63 1.52
N LEU A 76 -5.55 -6.42 1.95
CA LEU A 76 -5.36 -7.76 2.54
C LEU A 76 -4.34 -7.74 3.68
N THR A 77 -3.39 -8.68 3.73
CA THR A 77 -2.46 -8.82 4.87
C THR A 77 -1.51 -7.64 5.01
N SER A 78 -1.23 -6.88 3.95
CA SER A 78 -0.47 -5.63 4.05
C SER A 78 -1.26 -4.51 4.71
N ALA A 79 -2.57 -4.43 4.45
CA ALA A 79 -3.42 -3.49 5.16
C ALA A 79 -3.63 -3.90 6.63
N LEU A 80 -3.83 -5.20 6.90
CA LEU A 80 -3.89 -5.72 8.28
C LEU A 80 -2.61 -5.37 9.06
N SER A 81 -1.43 -5.61 8.45
CA SER A 81 -0.14 -5.27 9.05
C SER A 81 -0.01 -3.77 9.35
N TYR A 82 -0.43 -2.90 8.43
CA TYR A 82 -0.41 -1.45 8.64
C TYR A 82 -1.31 -1.01 9.81
N TYR A 83 -2.49 -1.61 9.95
CA TYR A 83 -3.41 -1.32 11.07
C TYR A 83 -3.07 -2.09 12.35
N GLU A 84 -1.95 -2.81 12.38
CA GLU A 84 -1.52 -3.64 13.52
C GLU A 84 -2.58 -4.69 13.92
N ILE A 85 -3.34 -5.19 12.93
CA ILE A 85 -4.36 -6.22 13.14
C ILE A 85 -3.72 -7.60 12.97
N GLY A 86 -3.49 -8.25 14.10
CA GLY A 86 -2.84 -9.55 14.18
C GLY A 86 -1.35 -9.48 13.85
N VAL A 87 -0.68 -10.63 13.79
CA VAL A 87 0.77 -10.70 13.55
C VAL A 87 1.05 -10.96 12.07
N GLN A 88 0.71 -9.99 11.23
CA GLN A 88 0.92 -10.09 9.79
C GLN A 88 2.30 -9.53 9.41
N ASN A 89 3.18 -10.39 8.88
CA ASN A 89 4.45 -10.00 8.28
C ASN A 89 4.51 -10.45 6.81
N PRO A 90 3.78 -9.78 5.90
CA PRO A 90 3.71 -10.20 4.52
C PRO A 90 5.05 -9.98 3.82
N SER A 91 5.58 -11.05 3.21
CA SER A 91 6.84 -10.99 2.44
C SER A 91 6.76 -10.14 1.17
N LEU A 92 5.53 -9.84 0.71
CA LEU A 92 5.24 -9.01 -0.45
C LEU A 92 4.12 -8.02 -0.09
N VAL A 93 4.18 -6.82 -0.65
CA VAL A 93 3.11 -5.82 -0.47
C VAL A 93 1.92 -6.17 -1.34
N TRP A 94 0.77 -6.45 -0.71
CA TRP A 94 -0.47 -6.74 -1.41
C TRP A 94 -1.15 -5.46 -1.88
N MET A 95 -1.44 -5.41 -3.18
CA MET A 95 -2.03 -4.25 -3.81
C MET A 95 -3.22 -4.60 -4.70
N ALA A 96 -4.32 -3.91 -4.49
CA ALA A 96 -5.49 -3.98 -5.34
C ALA A 96 -5.39 -2.95 -6.47
N ILE A 97 -5.67 -3.38 -7.70
CA ILE A 97 -5.79 -2.51 -8.88
C ILE A 97 -7.16 -2.70 -9.54
N PRO A 98 -7.64 -1.72 -10.33
CA PRO A 98 -8.85 -1.90 -11.12
C PRO A 98 -8.72 -3.09 -12.07
N ARG A 99 -9.78 -3.88 -12.24
CA ARG A 99 -9.80 -5.11 -13.06
C ARG A 99 -9.27 -4.92 -14.48
N ASN A 100 -9.55 -3.77 -15.09
CA ASN A 100 -9.16 -3.44 -16.46
C ASN A 100 -7.79 -2.75 -16.54
N SER A 101 -7.08 -2.61 -15.42
CA SER A 101 -5.72 -2.07 -15.42
C SER A 101 -4.73 -3.14 -15.85
N TRP A 102 -3.81 -2.71 -16.71
CA TRP A 102 -2.61 -3.47 -17.04
C TRP A 102 -1.49 -3.05 -16.12
N ILE A 103 -0.78 -4.05 -15.57
CA ILE A 103 0.49 -3.84 -14.92
C ILE A 103 1.47 -4.85 -15.48
N THR A 104 2.67 -4.38 -15.81
CA THR A 104 3.77 -5.29 -16.12
C THR A 104 4.28 -5.83 -14.79
N GLU A 105 3.85 -7.04 -14.43
CA GLU A 105 4.49 -7.78 -13.35
C GLU A 105 5.96 -7.98 -13.74
N ARG A 106 6.88 -7.44 -12.93
CA ARG A 106 8.31 -7.64 -13.10
C ARG A 106 8.82 -8.43 -11.91
N GLN A 107 9.73 -9.37 -12.15
CA GLN A 107 10.26 -10.28 -11.12
C GLN A 107 11.03 -9.56 -10.00
N ASP A 108 11.43 -8.30 -10.22
CA ASP A 108 12.20 -7.48 -9.29
C ASP A 108 11.34 -6.63 -8.35
N ILE A 109 10.01 -6.67 -8.45
CA ILE A 109 9.12 -5.85 -7.62
C ILE A 109 8.44 -6.71 -6.55
N PRO A 110 8.63 -6.41 -5.24
CA PRO A 110 8.07 -7.20 -4.15
C PRO A 110 6.57 -6.90 -3.90
N VAL A 111 5.76 -6.80 -4.96
CA VAL A 111 4.32 -6.56 -4.88
C VAL A 111 3.52 -7.77 -5.33
N ARG A 112 2.41 -8.04 -4.65
CA ARG A 112 1.43 -9.03 -5.05
C ARG A 112 0.13 -8.34 -5.47
N ILE A 113 -0.23 -8.52 -6.74
CA ILE A 113 -1.37 -7.83 -7.34
C ILE A 113 -2.66 -8.65 -7.18
N VAL A 114 -3.72 -7.98 -6.78
CA VAL A 114 -5.10 -8.47 -6.88
C VAL A 114 -5.96 -7.49 -7.66
N LYS A 115 -6.96 -8.01 -8.37
CA LYS A 115 -7.82 -7.22 -9.25
C LYS A 115 -9.22 -7.11 -8.68
N PHE A 116 -9.65 -5.90 -8.35
CA PHE A 116 -11.00 -5.61 -7.87
C PHE A 116 -11.81 -4.88 -8.95
N SER A 117 -13.14 -4.91 -8.86
CA SER A 117 -14.03 -4.32 -9.87
C SER A 117 -15.17 -3.52 -9.24
N GLY A 118 -15.54 -2.41 -9.88
CA GLY A 118 -16.62 -1.51 -9.43
C GLY A 118 -16.39 -1.04 -8.00
N ASN A 119 -17.47 -0.94 -7.23
CA ASN A 119 -17.45 -0.47 -5.85
C ASN A 119 -16.50 -1.27 -4.94
N ALA A 120 -16.25 -2.56 -5.22
CA ALA A 120 -15.27 -3.33 -4.44
C ALA A 120 -13.83 -2.83 -4.61
N TYR A 121 -13.52 -2.09 -5.68
CA TYR A 121 -12.25 -1.38 -5.84
C TYR A 121 -12.32 0.05 -5.29
N GLU A 122 -13.39 0.79 -5.58
CA GLU A 122 -13.45 2.24 -5.34
C GLU A 122 -13.77 2.60 -3.88
N GLU A 123 -14.60 1.81 -3.21
CA GLU A 123 -15.08 2.11 -1.87
C GLU A 123 -14.06 1.76 -0.78
N GLY A 124 -14.06 2.56 0.29
CA GLY A 124 -13.22 2.35 1.46
C GLY A 124 -11.74 2.67 1.26
N ILE A 125 -11.35 3.34 0.17
CA ILE A 125 -9.99 3.85 0.00
C ILE A 125 -9.75 5.02 0.96
N VAL A 126 -8.63 4.99 1.65
CA VAL A 126 -8.17 6.03 2.57
C VAL A 126 -6.76 6.44 2.19
N ASP A 127 -6.52 7.75 2.08
CA ASP A 127 -5.18 8.29 1.91
C ASP A 127 -4.47 8.43 3.26
N ARG A 128 -3.21 8.00 3.30
CA ARG A 128 -2.31 8.10 4.45
C ARG A 128 -1.00 8.74 4.01
N ASP A 129 -0.56 9.77 4.73
CA ASP A 129 0.79 10.29 4.53
C ASP A 129 1.80 9.36 5.19
N MET A 130 2.74 8.86 4.40
CA MET A 130 3.85 8.03 4.86
C MET A 130 5.14 8.62 4.30
N ASP A 131 5.93 9.26 5.16
CA ASP A 131 7.16 9.97 4.76
C ASP A 131 6.95 11.02 3.66
N GLY A 132 5.85 11.77 3.72
CA GLY A 132 5.51 12.79 2.71
C GLY A 132 5.01 12.22 1.38
N VAL A 133 4.72 10.91 1.35
CA VAL A 133 4.07 10.25 0.22
C VAL A 133 2.65 9.86 0.61
N SER A 134 1.68 10.34 -0.17
CA SER A 134 0.30 9.86 -0.09
C SER A 134 0.22 8.42 -0.59
N VAL A 135 -0.12 7.52 0.34
CA VAL A 135 -0.31 6.08 0.13
C VAL A 135 -1.79 5.75 0.31
N LYS A 136 -2.36 5.05 -0.67
CA LYS A 136 -3.75 4.58 -0.67
C LYS A 136 -3.83 3.24 0.01
N ILE A 137 -4.69 3.12 1.00
CA ILE A 137 -4.93 1.88 1.74
C ILE A 137 -6.43 1.70 1.98
N TYR A 138 -6.93 0.47 1.97
CA TYR A 138 -8.33 0.24 2.32
C TYR A 138 -8.57 0.40 3.82
N SER A 139 -9.70 0.97 4.21
CA SER A 139 -10.14 1.07 5.59
C SER A 139 -10.20 -0.31 6.28
N ILE A 140 -10.25 -0.31 7.62
CA ILE A 140 -10.27 -1.55 8.42
C ILE A 140 -11.46 -2.44 8.05
N ALA A 141 -12.67 -1.89 8.03
CA ALA A 141 -13.88 -2.63 7.69
C ALA A 141 -13.86 -3.17 6.25
N LYS A 142 -13.36 -2.38 5.29
CA LYS A 142 -13.15 -2.82 3.90
C LYS A 142 -12.12 -3.94 3.80
N THR A 143 -11.00 -3.79 4.52
CA THR A 143 -9.92 -4.78 4.57
C THR A 143 -10.44 -6.12 5.10
N LEU A 144 -11.28 -6.14 6.14
CA LEU A 144 -11.90 -7.37 6.62
C LEU A 144 -12.75 -8.05 5.55
N ALA A 145 -13.63 -7.29 4.89
CA ALA A 145 -14.47 -7.84 3.83
C ALA A 145 -13.64 -8.42 2.67
N ASP A 146 -12.54 -7.76 2.29
CA ASP A 146 -11.60 -8.29 1.30
C ASP A 146 -10.89 -9.54 1.79
N CYS A 147 -10.45 -9.57 3.04
CA CYS A 147 -9.83 -10.74 3.66
C CYS A 147 -10.76 -11.96 3.59
N PHE A 148 -12.05 -11.80 3.92
CA PHE A 148 -13.05 -12.87 3.74
C PHE A 148 -13.22 -13.30 2.29
N LYS A 149 -13.20 -12.35 1.36
CA LYS A 149 -13.28 -12.65 -0.08
C LYS A 149 -12.08 -13.45 -0.57
N TYR A 150 -10.90 -13.17 -0.02
CA TYR A 150 -9.63 -13.80 -0.38
C TYR A 150 -9.15 -14.85 0.64
N ARG A 151 -10.01 -15.34 1.52
CA ARG A 151 -9.70 -16.34 2.56
C ARG A 151 -8.97 -17.58 2.05
N ASN A 152 -9.25 -18.00 0.82
CA ASN A 152 -8.56 -19.15 0.19
C ASN A 152 -7.08 -18.87 -0.13
N LYS A 153 -6.68 -17.59 -0.23
CA LYS A 153 -5.29 -17.18 -0.49
C LYS A 153 -4.53 -16.80 0.77
N ILE A 154 -5.22 -16.25 1.78
CA ILE A 154 -4.58 -15.73 3.00
C ILE A 154 -4.77 -16.63 4.23
N GLY A 155 -5.64 -17.64 4.15
CA GLY A 155 -5.96 -18.55 5.24
C GLY A 155 -7.20 -18.10 6.01
N MET A 156 -8.11 -19.04 6.30
CA MET A 156 -9.35 -18.72 7.03
C MET A 156 -9.08 -18.36 8.48
N GLU A 157 -8.09 -18.99 9.11
CA GLU A 157 -7.69 -18.71 10.51
C GLU A 157 -7.29 -17.25 10.69
N THR A 158 -6.42 -16.73 9.81
CA THR A 158 -6.02 -15.32 9.79
C THR A 158 -7.20 -14.37 9.62
N VAL A 159 -8.19 -14.74 8.80
CA VAL A 159 -9.40 -13.93 8.57
C VAL A 159 -10.26 -13.86 9.83
N ILE A 160 -10.44 -14.99 10.51
CA ILE A 160 -11.24 -15.08 11.74
C ILE A 160 -10.55 -14.30 12.87
N GLU A 161 -9.24 -14.49 13.04
CA GLU A 161 -8.44 -13.75 14.02
C GLU A 161 -8.55 -12.24 13.80
N ALA A 162 -8.39 -11.78 12.55
CA ALA A 162 -8.51 -10.36 12.22
C ALA A 162 -9.91 -9.81 12.55
N LEU A 163 -10.97 -10.56 12.26
CA LEU A 163 -12.33 -10.16 12.62
C LEU A 163 -12.51 -10.02 14.13
N GLN A 164 -12.04 -11.01 14.89
CA GLN A 164 -12.10 -11.01 16.35
C GLN A 164 -11.38 -9.80 16.94
N LEU A 165 -10.14 -9.54 16.50
CA LEU A 165 -9.35 -8.40 16.97
C LEU A 165 -10.04 -7.07 16.67
N VAL A 166 -10.57 -6.89 15.45
CA VAL A 166 -11.26 -5.64 15.08
C VAL A 166 -12.49 -5.40 15.93
N VAL A 167 -13.31 -6.43 16.16
CA VAL A 167 -14.55 -6.29 16.95
C VAL A 167 -14.22 -6.09 18.43
N GLN A 168 -13.35 -6.91 19.01
CA GLN A 168 -12.98 -6.85 20.43
C GLN A 168 -12.32 -5.52 20.81
N ASN A 169 -11.52 -4.95 19.90
CA ASN A 169 -10.84 -3.66 20.10
C ASN A 169 -11.66 -2.46 19.57
N ASN A 170 -12.90 -2.66 19.15
CA ASN A 170 -13.79 -1.62 18.60
C ASN A 170 -13.14 -0.78 17.48
N MET A 171 -12.34 -1.42 16.62
CA MET A 171 -11.60 -0.73 15.55
C MET A 171 -12.48 -0.37 14.34
N ALA A 172 -13.64 -1.02 14.23
CA ALA A 172 -14.69 -0.70 13.28
C ALA A 172 -16.06 -1.12 13.84
N THR A 173 -17.11 -0.41 13.47
CA THR A 173 -18.48 -0.76 13.88
C THR A 173 -19.01 -1.95 13.08
N ILE A 174 -19.96 -2.68 13.66
CA ILE A 174 -20.62 -3.81 12.98
C ILE A 174 -21.32 -3.36 11.70
N ASP A 175 -21.94 -2.18 11.71
CA ASP A 175 -22.61 -1.61 10.54
C ASP A 175 -21.62 -1.32 9.40
N GLU A 176 -20.44 -0.77 9.71
CA GLU A 176 -19.38 -0.57 8.70
C GLU A 176 -18.89 -1.90 8.13
N ILE A 177 -18.68 -2.91 8.99
CA ILE A 177 -18.25 -4.24 8.54
C ILE A 177 -19.29 -4.85 7.60
N LEU A 178 -20.57 -4.79 7.97
CA LEU A 178 -21.67 -5.32 7.16
C LEU A 178 -21.85 -4.55 5.85
N TYR A 179 -21.69 -3.23 5.86
CA TYR A 179 -21.72 -2.39 4.66
C TYR A 179 -20.68 -2.86 3.62
N TYR A 180 -19.42 -3.04 4.04
CA TYR A 180 -18.40 -3.53 3.11
C TYR A 180 -18.53 -5.01 2.78
N ALA A 181 -19.11 -5.82 3.68
CA ALA A 181 -19.42 -7.21 3.39
C ALA A 181 -20.44 -7.35 2.25
N ASP A 182 -21.41 -6.44 2.16
CA ASP A 182 -22.37 -6.39 1.05
C ASP A 182 -21.71 -5.96 -0.26
N ILE A 183 -20.93 -4.87 -0.23
CA ILE A 183 -20.17 -4.38 -1.40
C ILE A 183 -19.24 -5.48 -1.96
N CYS A 184 -18.54 -6.18 -1.06
CA CYS A 184 -17.58 -7.21 -1.43
C CYS A 184 -18.25 -8.57 -1.74
N ARG A 185 -19.56 -8.69 -1.51
CA ARG A 185 -20.40 -9.90 -1.69
C ARG A 185 -19.98 -11.08 -0.82
N VAL A 186 -19.65 -10.79 0.43
CA VAL A 186 -19.20 -11.77 1.44
C VAL A 186 -20.06 -11.77 2.70
N ARG A 187 -21.17 -11.03 2.75
CA ARG A 187 -22.08 -10.97 3.91
C ARG A 187 -22.42 -12.34 4.48
N ASN A 188 -22.89 -13.27 3.64
CA ASN A 188 -23.27 -14.62 4.09
C ASN A 188 -22.09 -15.44 4.61
N VAL A 189 -20.87 -15.17 4.12
CA VAL A 189 -19.66 -15.84 4.61
C VAL A 189 -19.26 -15.27 5.98
N MET A 190 -19.41 -13.95 6.17
CA MET A 190 -19.02 -13.27 7.41
C MET A 190 -20.03 -13.44 8.54
N LYS A 191 -21.33 -13.51 8.20
CA LYS A 191 -22.43 -13.49 9.16
C LYS A 191 -22.30 -14.52 10.29
N PRO A 192 -22.00 -15.81 10.05
CA PRO A 192 -21.88 -16.79 11.14
C PRO A 192 -20.76 -16.45 12.14
N TYR A 193 -19.68 -15.83 11.66
CA TYR A 193 -18.56 -15.45 12.51
C TYR A 193 -18.87 -14.20 13.34
N LEU A 194 -19.54 -13.21 12.74
CA LEU A 194 -20.01 -12.04 13.46
C LEU A 194 -21.00 -12.41 14.58
N GLU A 195 -21.96 -13.30 14.29
CA GLU A 195 -22.94 -13.79 15.28
C GLU A 195 -22.30 -14.59 16.41
N SER A 196 -21.12 -15.19 16.19
CA SER A 196 -20.39 -15.91 17.23
C SER A 196 -19.55 -15.02 18.16
N ILE A 197 -19.28 -13.78 17.75
CA ILE A 197 -18.43 -12.84 18.48
C ILE A 197 -19.28 -11.85 19.31
N LEU A 198 -20.49 -11.53 18.83
CA LEU A 198 -21.47 -10.66 19.49
C LEU A 198 -22.25 -11.40 20.58
#